data_AF-A0A842PG03-F1
#
_entry.id   AF-A0A842PG03-F1
#
_cell.length_a   1.000
_cell.length_b   1.000
_cell.length_c   1.000
_cell.angle_alpha   90.00
_cell.angle_beta   90.00
_cell.angle_gamma   90.00
#
_symmetry.space_group_name_H-M   'P 1'
#
loop_
_entity.id
_entity.type
_entity.pdbx_description
1 polymer ?
#
loop_
_entity_poly.entity_id
_entity_poly.type
_entity_poly.pdbx_seq_one_letter_code
_entity_poly.pdbx_strand_id
1 'polypeptide(L)'
;MGEASSSHSRFLALCLTMVLILPLTGYTTSAGAGKTITGNEDISIEMASYGSLSNVHAFETGEFINWNITWSGIDNSTSNLYQYDYTFHAGYANNGTLMFSDNGTGFPTENGSISFSKAAFEIWNGSYEYTLNVSLWSQNHTQFLDSDEVKFIIFQTVIAPTHSDLLVFGDSLSDMGNSKATYGTPESPPYYNGRFSTGQMWNEHVALGMGLSISPGSGSNPGSNRAFGGAEAGDGSNFFVIPNLGKQVEDYTNNYWIGPNEKVAVWGGGNNFLNSGETDTQKVVNYLVDHVNVLASNGASDVIVLNMPPLEKTPTYSGETDSDKQALHNRMIDFNAKLDTAMVARENALNISIQLIDIFQMFETIYWNSSFYGFSNVTHAACHHDGFTCDSNDYIEPTVDEFIFFDKIHPTGTTHLLLGLYVNEQIGTPDTDGDGIEDSLDNCALTPIGDAVNHFGCRLVDLDSDDDGVNDLIDQCPGTTLNATVDENGCSDYQKDSDGDGVNDAEDICANTSPIGIAVDDYGCADYQKDTDDDGVTDDGDSCPNTDDNWSVNTVGCAENQIDSDWDGVMNHLDTCPNTESGVEVNQTGCSLSQIDSDNDGVSDLIDQCPNTPIETTVDGVGCALS
;
A
#
# COMPACT_ATOMS: atom_id res chain seq x y z
N MET A 1 -43.92 20.26 31.91
CA MET A 1 -44.23 18.86 31.56
C MET A 1 -43.92 18.71 30.08
N GLY A 2 -42.90 17.90 29.79
CA GLY A 2 -42.45 17.43 28.46
C GLY A 2 -41.84 18.48 27.54
N GLU A 3 -40.73 18.27 26.83
CA GLU A 3 -39.72 17.21 26.72
C GLU A 3 -38.65 17.79 25.74
N ALA A 4 -37.37 17.84 26.15
CA ALA A 4 -36.23 17.09 25.59
C ALA A 4 -35.80 17.51 24.15
N SER A 5 -34.63 18.15 23.97
CA SER A 5 -33.31 17.53 23.64
C SER A 5 -32.98 17.78 22.14
N SER A 6 -31.78 18.07 21.62
CA SER A 6 -30.38 18.05 22.05
C SER A 6 -29.62 19.20 21.33
N SER A 7 -28.76 19.99 21.99
CA SER A 7 -27.31 19.79 22.08
C SER A 7 -26.64 19.35 20.77
N HIS A 8 -26.02 20.31 20.04
CA HIS A 8 -24.77 20.08 19.30
C HIS A 8 -23.82 21.25 19.59
N SER A 9 -22.72 20.90 20.26
CA SER A 9 -21.58 21.74 20.60
C SER A 9 -20.81 22.12 19.34
N ARG A 10 -20.74 23.42 19.01
CA ARG A 10 -19.78 23.94 18.03
C ARG A 10 -18.61 24.55 18.78
N PHE A 11 -17.46 23.87 18.73
CA PHE A 11 -16.18 24.41 19.16
C PHE A 11 -15.84 25.62 18.31
N LEU A 12 -15.72 26.78 18.96
CA LEU A 12 -15.22 28.01 18.36
C LEU A 12 -13.69 27.98 18.51
N ALA A 13 -12.97 27.51 17.49
CA ALA A 13 -11.51 27.63 17.44
C ALA A 13 -11.16 29.03 16.91
N LEU A 14 -10.76 29.91 17.82
CA LEU A 14 -10.23 31.23 17.51
C LEU A 14 -8.78 31.06 17.00
N CYS A 15 -8.56 31.02 15.68
CA CYS A 15 -7.22 31.05 15.11
C CYS A 15 -6.63 32.46 15.24
N LEU A 16 -5.76 32.65 16.21
CA LEU A 16 -4.94 33.85 16.38
C LEU A 16 -3.64 33.65 15.57
N THR A 17 -3.60 34.15 14.34
CA THR A 17 -2.39 34.12 13.50
C THR A 17 -1.33 35.07 14.06
N MET A 18 -0.30 34.51 14.69
CA MET A 18 0.91 35.24 15.07
C MET A 18 1.87 35.21 13.88
N VAL A 19 1.99 36.34 13.19
CA VAL A 19 2.97 36.54 12.11
C VAL A 19 4.37 36.55 12.73
N LEU A 20 5.09 35.43 12.63
CA LEU A 20 6.53 35.38 12.88
C LEU A 20 7.25 35.70 11.57
N ILE A 21 7.79 36.91 11.48
CA ILE A 21 8.72 37.30 10.41
C ILE A 21 10.04 36.57 10.68
N LEU A 22 10.28 35.46 9.98
CA LEU A 22 11.61 34.85 9.89
C LEU A 22 12.37 35.50 8.73
N PRO A 23 13.66 35.83 8.90
CA PRO A 23 14.46 36.41 7.83
C PRO A 23 14.69 35.35 6.74
N LEU A 24 14.41 35.73 5.49
CA LEU A 24 14.83 35.03 4.27
C LEU A 24 16.37 34.89 4.29
N THR A 25 16.85 33.72 4.67
CA THR A 25 18.20 33.26 4.29
C THR A 25 18.09 32.62 2.92
N GLY A 26 18.74 33.21 1.92
CA GLY A 26 18.86 32.61 0.60
C GLY A 26 19.47 31.21 0.70
N TYR A 27 18.90 30.27 -0.04
CA TYR A 27 19.40 28.90 -0.15
C TYR A 27 20.76 28.92 -0.86
N THR A 28 21.80 28.57 -0.12
CA THR A 28 23.04 28.03 -0.68
C THR A 28 22.91 26.51 -0.65
N THR A 29 22.77 25.86 -1.80
CA THR A 29 23.20 24.47 -1.95
C THR A 29 24.70 24.43 -1.65
N SER A 30 25.15 23.47 -0.85
CA SER A 30 26.49 23.39 -0.23
C SER A 30 26.73 24.36 0.94
N ALA A 31 26.38 23.92 2.14
CA ALA A 31 27.08 24.37 3.34
C ALA A 31 27.03 23.30 4.45
N GLY A 32 27.57 22.11 4.16
CA GLY A 32 28.13 21.25 5.20
C GLY A 32 29.30 21.98 5.87
N ALA A 33 29.02 22.81 6.87
CA ALA A 33 30.04 23.28 7.80
C ALA A 33 30.46 22.09 8.68
N GLY A 34 31.34 21.22 8.18
CA GLY A 34 31.68 19.98 8.91
C GLY A 34 32.60 18.95 8.25
N LYS A 35 33.13 19.18 7.03
CA LYS A 35 34.01 18.17 6.40
C LYS A 35 35.24 17.83 7.25
N THR A 36 35.48 16.55 7.53
CA THR A 36 36.82 15.89 7.53
C THR A 36 36.79 14.35 7.67
N ILE A 37 37.42 13.65 6.71
CA ILE A 37 38.33 12.49 6.88
C ILE A 37 39.57 12.73 5.97
N THR A 38 39.33 13.24 4.75
CA THR A 38 40.31 13.83 3.83
C THR A 38 40.00 15.31 3.51
N GLY A 39 38.75 15.75 3.67
CA GLY A 39 38.30 17.13 3.48
C GLY A 39 37.67 17.41 2.12
N ASN A 40 37.58 16.41 1.25
CA ASN A 40 37.07 16.51 -0.12
C ASN A 40 35.75 15.76 -0.35
N GLU A 41 35.19 15.13 0.68
CA GLU A 41 34.00 14.29 0.56
C GLU A 41 32.75 15.12 0.24
N ASP A 42 32.00 14.71 -0.78
CA ASP A 42 30.71 15.31 -1.16
C ASP A 42 29.69 14.20 -1.50
N ILE A 43 28.42 14.44 -1.18
CA ILE A 43 27.27 13.63 -1.61
C ILE A 43 26.21 14.54 -2.21
N SER A 44 25.58 14.10 -3.29
CA SER A 44 24.45 14.80 -3.89
C SER A 44 23.34 13.84 -4.28
N ILE A 45 22.14 14.37 -4.41
CA ILE A 45 20.99 13.64 -4.89
C ILE A 45 20.30 14.42 -6.00
N GLU A 46 20.01 13.72 -7.09
CA GLU A 46 19.19 14.25 -8.16
C GLU A 46 18.06 13.27 -8.47
N MET A 47 16.90 13.81 -8.80
CA MET A 47 15.80 13.02 -9.33
C MET A 47 16.09 12.71 -10.79
N ALA A 48 16.04 11.43 -11.18
CA ALA A 48 16.25 11.04 -12.56
C ALA A 48 15.01 11.44 -13.37
N SER A 49 15.11 12.48 -14.21
CA SER A 49 13.94 13.13 -14.80
C SER A 49 13.41 12.44 -16.06
N TYR A 50 12.08 12.49 -16.22
CA TYR A 50 11.36 12.29 -17.48
C TYR A 50 10.70 13.60 -17.94
N GLY A 51 11.46 14.70 -18.13
CA GLY A 51 10.87 15.95 -18.67
C GLY A 51 11.55 17.25 -18.25
N SER A 52 10.94 18.39 -18.64
CA SER A 52 11.42 19.76 -18.41
C SER A 52 11.29 20.28 -16.97
N LEU A 53 10.56 19.57 -16.10
CA LEU A 53 10.45 19.86 -14.66
C LEU A 53 10.89 18.63 -13.88
N SER A 54 12.18 18.52 -13.56
CA SER A 54 12.75 17.34 -12.89
C SER A 54 12.14 17.04 -11.51
N ASN A 55 11.49 18.03 -10.89
CA ASN A 55 11.05 18.01 -9.49
C ASN A 55 9.52 17.86 -9.36
N VAL A 56 8.78 17.87 -10.48
CA VAL A 56 7.32 17.78 -10.51
C VAL A 56 6.93 16.48 -11.17
N HIS A 57 6.22 15.64 -10.44
CA HIS A 57 5.76 14.35 -10.93
C HIS A 57 4.28 14.20 -10.56
N ALA A 58 3.45 13.95 -11.56
CA ALA A 58 2.20 13.24 -11.34
C ALA A 58 2.54 11.79 -11.63
N PHE A 59 2.40 10.93 -10.63
CA PHE A 59 2.72 9.53 -10.82
C PHE A 59 1.55 8.84 -11.50
N GLU A 60 1.82 8.23 -12.64
CA GLU A 60 0.92 7.22 -13.19
C GLU A 60 1.10 5.92 -12.39
N THR A 61 0.02 5.16 -12.27
CA THR A 61 -0.01 3.84 -11.63
C THR A 61 1.16 2.98 -12.09
N GLY A 62 2.07 2.63 -11.19
CA GLY A 62 3.26 1.82 -11.50
C GLY A 62 4.56 2.60 -11.62
N GLU A 63 4.50 3.94 -11.53
CA GLU A 63 5.69 4.76 -11.66
C GLU A 63 6.57 4.63 -10.42
N PHE A 64 7.76 4.08 -10.66
CA PHE A 64 8.86 4.20 -9.72
C PHE A 64 9.43 5.59 -9.84
N ILE A 65 9.47 6.28 -8.71
CA ILE A 65 10.25 7.48 -8.57
C ILE A 65 11.71 7.07 -8.54
N ASN A 66 12.50 7.60 -9.47
CA ASN A 66 13.91 7.25 -9.62
C ASN A 66 14.79 8.43 -9.24
N TRP A 67 15.89 8.13 -8.58
CA TRP A 67 16.88 9.13 -8.20
C TRP A 67 18.28 8.53 -8.32
N ASN A 68 19.25 9.42 -8.50
CA ASN A 68 20.65 9.09 -8.47
C ASN A 68 21.30 9.79 -7.27
N ILE A 69 21.89 8.98 -6.39
CA ILE A 69 22.82 9.49 -5.38
C ILE A 69 24.19 9.49 -6.01
N THR A 70 24.85 10.65 -6.07
CA THR A 70 26.23 10.76 -6.55
C THR A 70 27.15 11.13 -5.41
N TRP A 71 28.38 10.65 -5.45
CA TRP A 71 29.40 10.97 -4.46
C TRP A 71 30.70 11.33 -5.15
N SER A 72 31.50 12.16 -4.50
CA SER A 72 32.85 12.49 -4.94
C SER A 72 33.82 12.71 -3.79
N GLY A 73 35.11 12.54 -4.06
CA GLY A 73 36.18 12.74 -3.09
C GLY A 73 36.22 11.75 -1.92
N ILE A 74 35.70 10.53 -2.12
CA ILE A 74 35.64 9.48 -1.10
C ILE A 74 36.96 8.67 -1.04
N ASP A 75 37.51 8.42 0.15
CA ASP A 75 38.64 7.49 0.31
C ASP A 75 38.16 6.03 0.22
N ASN A 76 38.50 5.33 -0.87
CA ASN A 76 38.15 3.93 -1.06
C ASN A 76 39.29 2.95 -0.74
N SER A 77 40.35 3.41 -0.05
CA SER A 77 41.52 2.57 0.30
C SER A 77 41.21 1.47 1.31
N THR A 78 40.15 1.61 2.10
CA THR A 78 39.62 0.56 2.98
C THR A 78 38.10 0.45 2.86
N SER A 79 37.58 -0.76 3.02
CA SER A 79 36.14 -1.02 2.89
C SER A 79 35.35 -0.38 4.04
N ASN A 80 34.16 0.15 3.73
CA ASN A 80 33.19 0.70 4.68
C ASN A 80 33.70 1.86 5.55
N LEU A 81 34.58 2.72 5.02
CA LEU A 81 35.04 3.94 5.71
C LEU A 81 33.95 4.99 5.94
N TYR A 82 32.86 4.90 5.18
CA TYR A 82 31.79 5.87 5.16
C TYR A 82 30.45 5.16 5.27
N GLN A 83 29.48 5.83 5.86
CA GLN A 83 28.08 5.42 5.91
C GLN A 83 27.25 6.54 5.28
N TYR A 84 26.12 6.19 4.69
CA TYR A 84 25.12 7.17 4.27
C TYR A 84 23.74 6.76 4.76
N ASP A 85 22.95 7.73 5.21
CA ASP A 85 21.55 7.56 5.54
C ASP A 85 20.71 8.18 4.42
N TYR A 86 19.54 7.59 4.15
CA TYR A 86 18.53 8.23 3.31
C TYR A 86 17.17 8.20 4.01
N THR A 87 16.48 9.34 3.99
CA THR A 87 15.21 9.53 4.71
C THR A 87 14.16 10.20 3.84
N PHE A 88 12.96 9.66 3.85
CA PHE A 88 11.78 10.26 3.21
C PHE A 88 10.93 10.96 4.25
N HIS A 89 10.54 12.20 3.95
CA HIS A 89 9.67 13.00 4.80
C HIS A 89 8.47 13.47 4.00
N ALA A 90 7.28 13.41 4.60
CA ALA A 90 6.13 14.18 4.14
C ALA A 90 6.28 15.62 4.67
N GLY A 91 6.40 16.58 3.76
CA GLY A 91 6.81 17.96 4.01
C GLY A 91 8.33 18.16 3.96
N TYR A 92 8.82 19.23 4.59
CA TYR A 92 10.26 19.55 4.64
C TYR A 92 11.01 18.61 5.58
N ALA A 93 12.26 18.25 5.27
CA ALA A 93 13.05 17.32 6.10
C ALA A 93 13.29 17.78 7.56
N ASN A 94 13.20 19.09 7.84
CA ASN A 94 13.48 19.65 9.16
C ASN A 94 12.27 19.72 10.10
N ASN A 95 11.04 19.64 9.59
CA ASN A 95 9.81 19.75 10.36
C ASN A 95 8.66 18.84 9.88
N GLY A 96 8.90 18.08 8.82
CA GLY A 96 7.97 17.13 8.23
C GLY A 96 7.90 15.82 9.00
N THR A 97 7.04 14.94 8.52
CA THR A 97 6.83 13.60 9.10
C THR A 97 7.76 12.62 8.43
N LEU A 98 8.67 12.00 9.20
CA LEU A 98 9.53 10.92 8.71
C LEU A 98 8.67 9.70 8.33
N MET A 99 8.75 9.29 7.06
CA MET A 99 8.00 8.18 6.48
C MET A 99 8.85 6.91 6.41
N PHE A 100 10.09 7.06 5.94
CA PHE A 100 11.03 5.96 5.73
C PHE A 100 12.44 6.41 6.07
N SER A 101 13.24 5.50 6.61
CA SER A 101 14.65 5.72 6.89
C SER A 101 15.41 4.41 6.71
N ASP A 102 16.53 4.48 6.01
CA ASP A 102 17.45 3.35 5.86
C ASP A 102 18.88 3.88 5.62
N ASN A 103 19.85 2.97 5.59
CA ASN A 103 21.27 3.31 5.49
C ASN A 103 22.03 2.35 4.57
N GLY A 104 23.19 2.82 4.11
CA GLY A 104 24.16 2.02 3.38
C GLY A 104 25.58 2.28 3.88
N THR A 105 26.49 1.36 3.57
CA THR A 105 27.90 1.46 3.96
C THR A 105 28.82 1.26 2.79
N GLY A 106 29.88 2.06 2.74
CA GLY A 106 30.99 1.93 1.80
C GLY A 106 30.67 2.45 0.39
N PHE A 107 31.72 2.95 -0.27
CA PHE A 107 31.69 3.36 -1.67
C PHE A 107 32.81 2.63 -2.43
N PRO A 108 32.52 1.99 -3.58
CA PRO A 108 33.51 1.17 -4.30
C PRO A 108 34.58 2.01 -5.00
N THR A 109 34.29 3.28 -5.27
CA THR A 109 35.11 4.21 -6.03
C THR A 109 35.16 5.56 -5.34
N GLU A 110 36.23 6.32 -5.60
CA GLU A 110 36.39 7.69 -5.09
C GLU A 110 35.25 8.62 -5.52
N ASN A 111 34.80 8.45 -6.77
CA ASN A 111 33.65 9.14 -7.33
C ASN A 111 32.72 8.10 -7.96
N GLY A 112 31.42 8.28 -7.84
CA GLY A 112 30.46 7.33 -8.39
C GLY A 112 29.01 7.78 -8.23
N SER A 113 28.12 6.91 -8.66
CA SER A 113 26.68 7.12 -8.57
C SER A 113 25.99 5.77 -8.36
N ILE A 114 24.89 5.80 -7.62
CA ILE A 114 23.96 4.67 -7.46
C ILE A 114 22.55 5.17 -7.74
N SER A 115 21.84 4.44 -8.58
CA SER A 115 20.42 4.66 -8.79
C SER A 115 19.63 3.92 -7.72
N PHE A 116 18.60 4.56 -7.19
CA PHE A 116 17.62 3.93 -6.31
C PHE A 116 16.22 4.39 -6.70
N SER A 117 15.24 3.54 -6.42
CA SER A 117 13.88 3.70 -6.89
C SER A 117 12.89 3.29 -5.81
N LYS A 118 11.77 4.00 -5.72
CA LYS A 118 10.63 3.66 -4.84
C LYS A 118 9.34 3.80 -5.64
N ALA A 119 8.39 2.88 -5.43
CA ALA A 119 7.06 3.06 -5.99
C ALA A 119 6.37 4.26 -5.31
N ALA A 120 5.70 5.11 -6.07
CA ALA A 120 5.08 6.32 -5.53
C ALA A 120 4.00 6.02 -4.48
N PHE A 121 3.21 4.96 -4.66
CA PHE A 121 2.17 4.54 -3.71
C PHE A 121 2.74 4.18 -2.32
N GLU A 122 3.97 3.65 -2.25
CA GLU A 122 4.62 3.35 -0.97
C GLU A 122 5.03 4.61 -0.18
N ILE A 123 5.16 5.75 -0.86
CA ILE A 123 5.50 7.04 -0.26
C ILE A 123 4.24 7.84 0.06
N TRP A 124 3.20 7.67 -0.77
CA TRP A 124 1.93 8.37 -0.63
C TRP A 124 1.29 8.16 0.75
N ASN A 125 0.96 9.25 1.42
CA ASN A 125 0.28 9.22 2.73
C ASN A 125 -0.91 10.20 2.82
N GLY A 126 -1.40 10.67 1.67
CA GLY A 126 -2.39 11.74 1.59
C GLY A 126 -1.82 13.17 1.61
N SER A 127 -0.48 13.33 1.60
CA SER A 127 0.17 14.63 1.41
C SER A 127 0.67 14.78 -0.02
N TYR A 128 0.76 16.00 -0.54
CA TYR A 128 1.37 16.23 -1.87
C TYR A 128 2.88 16.36 -1.81
N GLU A 129 3.44 16.91 -0.73
CA GLU A 129 4.81 17.42 -0.68
C GLU A 129 5.74 16.47 0.06
N TYR A 130 6.86 16.10 -0.56
CA TYR A 130 7.82 15.16 0.00
C TYR A 130 9.25 15.63 -0.17
N THR A 131 10.07 15.35 0.84
CA THR A 131 11.52 15.57 0.78
C THR A 131 12.23 14.24 0.93
N LEU A 132 13.18 13.99 0.05
CA LEU A 132 14.18 12.95 0.24
C LEU A 132 15.51 13.60 0.61
N ASN A 133 16.02 13.26 1.79
CA ASN A 133 17.32 13.71 2.27
C ASN A 133 18.30 12.54 2.28
N VAL A 134 19.53 12.79 1.82
CA VAL A 134 20.65 11.86 1.92
C VAL A 134 21.77 12.53 2.71
N SER A 135 22.27 11.84 3.74
CA SER A 135 23.31 12.34 4.64
C SER A 135 24.50 11.40 4.65
N LEU A 136 25.71 11.94 4.54
CA LEU A 136 26.99 11.24 4.55
C LEU A 136 27.66 11.35 5.92
N TRP A 137 28.18 10.23 6.40
CA TRP A 137 28.79 10.08 7.72
C TRP A 137 30.09 9.28 7.70
N SER A 138 30.87 9.41 8.77
CA SER A 138 32.05 8.58 9.01
C SER A 138 31.69 7.12 9.34
N GLN A 139 32.68 6.21 9.26
CA GLN A 139 32.54 4.76 9.49
C GLN A 139 31.75 4.35 10.74
N ASN A 140 31.87 5.10 11.85
CA ASN A 140 31.20 4.78 13.12
C ASN A 140 29.94 5.62 13.36
N HIS A 141 29.46 6.34 12.34
CA HIS A 141 28.30 7.22 12.40
C HIS A 141 28.43 8.36 13.43
N THR A 142 29.67 8.79 13.72
CA THR A 142 29.93 9.79 14.78
C THR A 142 30.17 11.19 14.24
N GLN A 143 30.48 11.34 12.96
CA GLN A 143 30.79 12.62 12.33
C GLN A 143 29.97 12.77 11.05
N PHE A 144 29.14 13.82 11.01
CA PHE A 144 28.43 14.27 9.83
C PHE A 144 29.42 14.94 8.86
N LEU A 145 29.36 14.58 7.58
CA LEU A 145 30.32 15.03 6.58
C LEU A 145 29.67 15.95 5.55
N ASP A 146 28.55 15.51 4.96
CA ASP A 146 27.83 16.25 3.93
C ASP A 146 26.37 15.75 3.83
N SER A 147 25.49 16.51 3.17
CA SER A 147 24.13 16.07 2.87
C SER A 147 23.54 16.83 1.70
N ASP A 148 22.59 16.20 1.03
CA ASP A 148 21.78 16.85 0.00
C ASP A 148 20.31 16.45 0.14
N GLU A 149 19.41 17.28 -0.39
CA GLU A 149 17.97 17.01 -0.38
C GLU A 149 17.33 17.35 -1.71
N VAL A 150 16.33 16.54 -2.09
CA VAL A 150 15.46 16.82 -3.22
C VAL A 150 14.01 16.89 -2.75
N LYS A 151 13.31 17.91 -3.24
CA LYS A 151 11.89 18.15 -2.96
C LYS A 151 11.10 17.78 -4.19
N PHE A 152 10.00 17.08 -3.99
CA PHE A 152 9.13 16.64 -5.06
C PHE A 152 7.69 16.57 -4.56
N ILE A 153 6.77 16.44 -5.51
CA ILE A 153 5.37 16.18 -5.21
C ILE A 153 4.92 14.83 -5.76
N ILE A 154 3.90 14.25 -5.14
CA ILE A 154 3.15 13.08 -5.61
C ILE A 154 1.69 13.53 -5.72
N PHE A 155 1.02 13.25 -6.84
CA PHE A 155 -0.46 13.29 -6.92
C PHE A 155 -1.01 11.88 -6.73
N GLN A 156 -2.20 11.76 -6.13
CA GLN A 156 -2.84 10.45 -5.95
C GLN A 156 -3.21 9.88 -7.32
N THR A 157 -3.03 8.57 -7.50
CA THR A 157 -3.69 7.89 -8.60
C THR A 157 -5.20 7.93 -8.39
N VAL A 158 -5.92 8.14 -9.49
CA VAL A 158 -7.36 8.05 -9.53
C VAL A 158 -7.85 7.28 -10.75
N ILE A 159 -8.94 6.54 -10.59
CA ILE A 159 -9.75 6.07 -11.71
C ILE A 159 -10.44 7.29 -12.31
N ALA A 160 -10.05 7.61 -13.55
CA ALA A 160 -10.61 8.72 -14.28
C ALA A 160 -12.13 8.52 -14.51
N PRO A 161 -12.94 9.56 -14.36
CA PRO A 161 -14.38 9.44 -14.58
C PRO A 161 -14.67 9.20 -16.06
N THR A 162 -15.62 8.29 -16.36
CA THR A 162 -15.96 7.93 -17.74
C THR A 162 -17.00 8.88 -18.34
N HIS A 163 -16.54 9.87 -19.12
CA HIS A 163 -17.40 10.82 -19.83
C HIS A 163 -17.20 10.75 -21.35
N SER A 164 -18.14 11.30 -22.13
CA SER A 164 -18.04 11.37 -23.59
C SER A 164 -17.42 12.66 -24.11
N ASP A 165 -17.44 13.73 -23.31
CA ASP A 165 -16.87 15.05 -23.65
C ASP A 165 -16.64 15.88 -22.38
N LEU A 166 -15.78 16.89 -22.48
CA LEU A 166 -15.53 17.93 -21.48
C LEU A 166 -15.92 19.30 -22.07
N LEU A 167 -17.09 19.80 -21.66
CA LEU A 167 -17.63 21.09 -22.11
C LEU A 167 -17.19 22.21 -21.15
N VAL A 168 -16.48 23.22 -21.64
CA VAL A 168 -15.82 24.25 -20.81
C VAL A 168 -16.34 25.64 -21.14
N PHE A 169 -16.79 26.37 -20.13
CA PHE A 169 -17.15 27.79 -20.20
C PHE A 169 -16.23 28.60 -19.27
N GLY A 170 -15.74 29.73 -19.75
CA GLY A 170 -14.88 30.54 -18.91
C GLY A 170 -14.19 31.71 -19.61
N ASP A 171 -13.06 32.10 -19.04
CA ASP A 171 -12.28 33.26 -19.46
C ASP A 171 -10.90 32.89 -20.02
N SER A 172 -9.91 33.79 -19.90
CA SER A 172 -8.54 33.56 -20.40
C SER A 172 -7.85 32.40 -19.72
N LEU A 173 -8.24 32.02 -18.51
CA LEU A 173 -7.69 30.85 -17.81
C LEU A 173 -8.12 29.53 -18.44
N SER A 174 -9.09 29.54 -19.35
CA SER A 174 -9.58 28.34 -20.06
C SER A 174 -9.56 28.48 -21.59
N ASP A 175 -9.24 29.66 -22.14
CA ASP A 175 -9.33 29.93 -23.58
C ASP A 175 -8.24 29.19 -24.38
N MET A 176 -8.68 28.35 -25.32
CA MET A 176 -7.82 27.58 -26.22
C MET A 176 -7.55 28.26 -27.57
N GLY A 177 -7.84 29.56 -27.70
CA GLY A 177 -7.57 30.38 -28.88
C GLY A 177 -8.81 31.01 -29.54
N ASN A 178 -9.97 30.96 -28.90
CA ASN A 178 -11.17 31.67 -29.35
C ASN A 178 -10.92 33.19 -29.44
N SER A 179 -10.24 33.78 -28.45
CA SER A 179 -9.86 35.20 -28.51
C SER A 179 -8.86 35.47 -29.62
N LYS A 180 -7.91 34.56 -29.84
CA LYS A 180 -6.90 34.70 -30.89
C LYS A 180 -7.54 34.68 -32.27
N ALA A 181 -8.43 33.72 -32.50
CA ALA A 181 -9.14 33.58 -33.77
C ALA A 181 -10.05 34.77 -34.06
N THR A 182 -10.67 35.35 -33.02
CA THR A 182 -11.67 36.42 -33.18
C THR A 182 -11.04 37.81 -33.21
N TYR A 183 -10.06 38.07 -32.35
CA TYR A 183 -9.51 39.40 -32.08
C TYR A 183 -8.02 39.53 -32.37
N GLY A 184 -7.34 38.43 -32.69
CA GLY A 184 -5.88 38.42 -32.89
C GLY A 184 -5.05 38.44 -31.61
N THR A 185 -5.66 38.41 -30.43
CA THR A 185 -5.00 38.44 -29.10
C THR A 185 -5.18 37.11 -28.37
N PRO A 186 -4.16 36.61 -27.63
CA PRO A 186 -2.85 37.22 -27.39
C PRO A 186 -1.91 37.11 -28.58
N GLU A 187 -0.81 37.87 -28.60
CA GLU A 187 0.24 37.66 -29.62
C GLU A 187 0.83 36.25 -29.45
N SER A 188 1.08 35.52 -30.53
CA SER A 188 1.55 34.13 -30.43
C SER A 188 2.55 33.84 -31.55
N PRO A 189 3.86 33.72 -31.27
CA PRO A 189 4.54 33.90 -29.96
C PRO A 189 4.43 35.35 -29.41
N PRO A 190 4.68 35.60 -28.10
CA PRO A 190 5.31 34.69 -27.14
C PRO A 190 4.36 33.73 -26.44
N TYR A 191 3.05 33.98 -26.51
CA TYR A 191 2.07 33.05 -25.96
C TYR A 191 1.95 31.79 -26.83
N TYR A 192 1.55 30.70 -26.20
CA TYR A 192 1.43 29.39 -26.83
C TYR A 192 0.15 29.29 -27.67
N ASN A 193 0.27 29.27 -29.00
CA ASN A 193 -0.82 28.93 -29.92
C ASN A 193 -2.18 29.61 -29.60
N GLY A 194 -2.17 30.89 -29.22
CA GLY A 194 -3.37 31.67 -28.90
C GLY A 194 -3.94 31.47 -27.49
N ARG A 195 -3.30 30.70 -26.62
CA ARG A 195 -3.63 30.56 -25.19
C ARG A 195 -3.05 31.74 -24.42
N PHE A 196 -3.64 32.14 -23.30
CA PHE A 196 -3.04 33.14 -22.39
C PHE A 196 -2.01 32.48 -21.46
N SER A 197 -1.12 31.65 -21.99
CA SER A 197 -0.06 30.98 -21.24
C SER A 197 1.13 30.61 -22.13
N THR A 198 2.18 30.02 -21.57
CA THR A 198 3.33 29.44 -22.30
C THR A 198 3.11 28.00 -22.75
N GLY A 199 2.00 27.38 -22.36
CA GLY A 199 1.67 26.00 -22.71
C GLY A 199 0.18 25.75 -22.87
N GLN A 200 -0.19 24.47 -22.81
CA GLN A 200 -1.58 24.03 -22.78
C GLN A 200 -2.29 24.52 -21.51
N MET A 201 -3.60 24.74 -21.61
CA MET A 201 -4.43 25.17 -20.48
C MET A 201 -4.83 23.98 -19.60
N TRP A 202 -5.24 24.25 -18.36
CA TRP A 202 -5.67 23.21 -17.42
C TRP A 202 -6.73 22.28 -17.99
N ASN A 203 -7.69 22.82 -18.75
CA ASN A 203 -8.77 22.06 -19.34
C ASN A 203 -8.31 21.15 -20.50
N GLU A 204 -7.17 21.46 -21.13
CA GLU A 204 -6.53 20.55 -22.09
C GLU A 204 -5.91 19.36 -21.37
N HIS A 205 -5.26 19.60 -20.22
CA HIS A 205 -4.70 18.55 -19.36
C HIS A 205 -5.80 17.69 -18.69
N VAL A 206 -6.92 18.29 -18.28
CA VAL A 206 -8.06 17.55 -17.73
C VAL A 206 -8.69 16.65 -18.80
N ALA A 207 -8.95 17.18 -19.99
CA ALA A 207 -9.45 16.37 -21.09
C ALA A 207 -8.51 15.19 -21.40
N LEU A 208 -7.20 15.43 -21.43
CA LEU A 208 -6.22 14.36 -21.64
C LEU A 208 -6.28 13.28 -20.56
N GLY A 209 -6.33 13.66 -19.28
CA GLY A 209 -6.42 12.71 -18.16
C GLY A 209 -7.73 11.91 -18.14
N MET A 210 -8.81 12.46 -18.69
CA MET A 210 -10.07 11.74 -18.92
C MET A 210 -10.06 10.87 -20.19
N GLY A 211 -8.96 10.85 -20.96
CA GLY A 211 -8.91 10.16 -22.26
C GLY A 211 -9.72 10.82 -23.37
N LEU A 212 -10.03 12.12 -23.23
CA LEU A 212 -10.87 12.91 -24.13
C LEU A 212 -10.04 13.84 -25.04
N SER A 213 -10.68 14.31 -26.11
CA SER A 213 -10.16 15.38 -26.95
C SER A 213 -11.05 16.61 -26.81
N ILE A 214 -10.44 17.78 -26.62
CA ILE A 214 -11.15 19.06 -26.49
C ILE A 214 -10.77 20.01 -27.63
N SER A 215 -11.73 20.80 -28.11
CA SER A 215 -11.52 21.73 -29.23
C SER A 215 -12.24 23.08 -29.02
N PRO A 216 -11.67 24.19 -29.52
CA PRO A 216 -12.30 25.51 -29.39
C PRO A 216 -13.56 25.60 -30.25
N GLY A 217 -14.61 26.21 -29.69
CA GLY A 217 -15.86 26.51 -30.36
C GLY A 217 -16.45 27.84 -29.89
N SER A 218 -17.19 28.53 -30.77
CA SER A 218 -17.81 29.82 -30.46
C SER A 218 -19.10 30.05 -31.24
N GLY A 219 -20.05 30.81 -30.67
CA GLY A 219 -21.35 31.04 -31.28
C GLY A 219 -22.06 29.73 -31.64
N SER A 220 -22.49 29.59 -32.89
CA SER A 220 -23.08 28.33 -33.38
C SER A 220 -22.04 27.30 -33.85
N ASN A 221 -20.75 27.62 -33.91
CA ASN A 221 -19.73 26.68 -34.37
C ASN A 221 -19.51 25.59 -33.31
N PRO A 222 -19.24 24.33 -33.74
CA PRO A 222 -18.98 23.22 -32.82
C PRO A 222 -17.67 23.42 -32.08
N GLY A 223 -17.49 22.66 -31.00
CA GLY A 223 -16.31 22.70 -30.13
C GLY A 223 -16.72 22.84 -28.67
N SER A 224 -16.10 22.03 -27.82
CA SER A 224 -16.43 21.87 -26.41
C SER A 224 -15.73 22.88 -25.51
N ASN A 225 -14.72 23.61 -25.97
CA ASN A 225 -14.20 24.77 -25.24
C ASN A 225 -14.83 26.08 -25.77
N ARG A 226 -15.61 26.74 -24.91
CA ARG A 226 -16.39 27.94 -25.22
C ARG A 226 -15.77 29.22 -24.66
N ALA A 227 -14.65 29.11 -23.96
CA ALA A 227 -14.05 30.18 -23.18
C ALA A 227 -13.47 31.29 -24.06
N PHE A 228 -13.45 32.52 -23.51
CA PHE A 228 -12.89 33.71 -24.17
C PHE A 228 -12.09 34.56 -23.17
N GLY A 229 -10.85 34.88 -23.51
CA GLY A 229 -10.05 35.85 -22.79
C GLY A 229 -10.76 37.18 -22.55
N GLY A 230 -10.75 37.63 -21.29
CA GLY A 230 -11.42 38.85 -20.84
C GLY A 230 -12.92 38.71 -20.53
N ALA A 231 -13.50 37.52 -20.67
CA ALA A 231 -14.88 37.26 -20.31
C ALA A 231 -15.13 37.48 -18.81
N GLU A 232 -16.18 38.23 -18.49
CA GLU A 232 -16.72 38.33 -17.14
C GLU A 232 -17.75 37.22 -16.89
N ALA A 233 -18.07 36.98 -15.62
CA ALA A 233 -19.08 36.01 -15.22
C ALA A 233 -20.50 36.39 -15.69
N GLY A 234 -20.78 37.66 -16.00
CA GLY A 234 -22.12 38.13 -16.31
C GLY A 234 -22.70 37.69 -17.67
N ASP A 235 -23.81 38.29 -18.05
CA ASP A 235 -24.44 38.09 -19.36
C ASP A 235 -23.82 38.97 -20.46
N GLY A 236 -24.22 38.72 -21.71
CA GLY A 236 -23.89 39.58 -22.84
C GLY A 236 -22.40 39.62 -23.16
N SER A 237 -21.90 40.79 -23.56
CA SER A 237 -20.51 40.94 -23.96
C SER A 237 -19.77 42.01 -23.16
N ASN A 238 -18.59 41.67 -22.66
CA ASN A 238 -17.64 42.65 -22.15
C ASN A 238 -17.04 43.45 -23.30
N PHE A 239 -16.81 44.74 -23.06
CA PHE A 239 -16.32 45.69 -24.07
C PHE A 239 -17.05 45.61 -25.44
N PHE A 240 -18.35 45.29 -25.43
CA PHE A 240 -19.23 45.10 -26.59
C PHE A 240 -18.90 43.92 -27.52
N VAL A 241 -17.76 43.25 -27.36
CA VAL A 241 -17.30 42.21 -28.30
C VAL A 241 -17.00 40.88 -27.62
N ILE A 242 -16.40 40.88 -26.42
CA ILE A 242 -15.96 39.66 -25.74
C ILE A 242 -17.17 38.95 -25.14
N PRO A 243 -17.52 37.72 -25.55
CA PRO A 243 -18.65 37.00 -24.97
C PRO A 243 -18.37 36.67 -23.50
N ASN A 244 -19.18 37.22 -22.59
CA ASN A 244 -19.15 36.82 -21.18
C ASN A 244 -19.66 35.38 -21.02
N LEU A 245 -19.44 34.78 -19.86
CA LEU A 245 -19.88 33.40 -19.57
C LEU A 245 -21.36 33.19 -19.94
N GLY A 246 -22.25 34.13 -19.58
CA GLY A 246 -23.67 34.01 -19.92
C GLY A 246 -23.95 33.98 -21.42
N LYS A 247 -23.18 34.72 -22.22
CA LYS A 247 -23.31 34.68 -23.68
C LYS A 247 -22.74 33.40 -24.28
N GLN A 248 -21.65 32.87 -23.72
CA GLN A 248 -21.09 31.58 -24.13
C GLN A 248 -22.09 30.45 -23.88
N VAL A 249 -22.72 30.44 -22.70
CA VAL A 249 -23.77 29.48 -22.30
C VAL A 249 -25.02 29.64 -23.16
N GLU A 250 -25.51 30.87 -23.35
CA GLU A 250 -26.64 31.17 -24.22
C GLU A 250 -26.39 30.68 -25.66
N ASP A 251 -25.23 30.99 -26.22
CA ASP A 251 -24.90 30.57 -27.58
C ASP A 251 -24.82 29.06 -27.72
N TYR A 252 -24.22 28.37 -26.75
CA TYR A 252 -24.13 26.92 -26.79
C TYR A 252 -25.53 26.28 -26.69
N THR A 253 -26.30 26.63 -25.66
CA THR A 253 -27.59 26.01 -25.35
C THR A 253 -28.69 26.32 -26.37
N ASN A 254 -28.54 27.40 -27.15
CA ASN A 254 -29.41 27.69 -28.29
C ASN A 254 -29.15 26.81 -29.52
N ASN A 255 -27.97 26.18 -29.61
CA ASN A 255 -27.55 25.42 -30.79
C ASN A 255 -27.32 23.93 -30.49
N TYR A 256 -27.08 23.57 -29.23
CA TYR A 256 -26.67 22.25 -28.78
C TYR A 256 -27.46 21.83 -27.53
N TRP A 257 -27.46 20.53 -27.27
CA TRP A 257 -27.98 19.91 -26.05
C TRP A 257 -26.81 19.22 -25.35
N ILE A 258 -26.78 19.28 -24.02
CA ILE A 258 -25.75 18.62 -23.22
C ILE A 258 -26.14 17.16 -23.04
N GLY A 259 -25.24 16.25 -23.40
CA GLY A 259 -25.43 14.82 -23.27
C GLY A 259 -25.43 14.35 -21.81
N PRO A 260 -26.12 13.24 -21.48
CA PRO A 260 -26.19 12.73 -20.10
C PRO A 260 -24.86 12.18 -19.56
N ASN A 261 -23.84 12.05 -20.40
CA ASN A 261 -22.51 11.56 -20.03
C ASN A 261 -21.40 12.60 -20.32
N GLU A 262 -21.75 13.89 -20.40
CA GLU A 262 -20.79 14.97 -20.58
C GLU A 262 -20.48 15.63 -19.23
N LYS A 263 -19.22 15.98 -19.00
CA LYS A 263 -18.81 16.77 -17.82
C LYS A 263 -18.72 18.23 -18.23
N VAL A 264 -19.35 19.11 -17.47
CA VAL A 264 -19.40 20.55 -17.77
C VAL A 264 -18.55 21.33 -16.77
N ALA A 265 -17.61 22.13 -17.24
CA ALA A 265 -16.80 23.00 -16.40
C ALA A 265 -17.18 24.47 -16.56
N VAL A 266 -17.33 25.16 -15.43
CA VAL A 266 -17.57 26.61 -15.38
C VAL A 266 -16.51 27.27 -14.51
N TRP A 267 -15.75 28.21 -15.09
CA TRP A 267 -14.78 29.00 -14.35
C TRP A 267 -14.73 30.44 -14.83
N GLY A 268 -15.05 31.39 -13.95
CA GLY A 268 -15.01 32.81 -14.28
C GLY A 268 -15.27 33.70 -13.07
N GLY A 269 -15.05 35.00 -13.26
CA GLY A 269 -15.21 36.03 -12.22
C GLY A 269 -13.96 36.85 -11.99
N GLY A 270 -12.77 36.36 -12.36
CA GLY A 270 -11.51 37.09 -12.20
C GLY A 270 -11.55 38.46 -12.88
N ASN A 271 -12.08 38.51 -14.11
CA ASN A 271 -12.26 39.76 -14.85
C ASN A 271 -13.26 40.73 -14.18
N ASN A 272 -14.27 40.24 -13.44
CA ASN A 272 -15.18 41.12 -12.69
C ASN A 272 -14.43 41.86 -11.58
N PHE A 273 -13.57 41.14 -10.85
CA PHE A 273 -12.82 41.69 -9.73
C PHE A 273 -11.64 42.55 -10.18
N LEU A 274 -10.90 42.12 -11.22
CA LEU A 274 -9.68 42.80 -11.68
C LEU A 274 -9.95 43.90 -12.72
N ASN A 275 -10.85 43.68 -13.68
CA ASN A 275 -11.05 44.64 -14.77
C ASN A 275 -12.14 45.67 -14.44
N SER A 276 -13.32 45.20 -14.04
CA SER A 276 -14.46 46.08 -13.71
C SER A 276 -14.45 46.55 -12.25
N GLY A 277 -13.59 45.99 -11.41
CA GLY A 277 -13.45 46.40 -10.01
C GLY A 277 -14.67 46.06 -9.15
N GLU A 278 -15.42 45.01 -9.50
CA GLU A 278 -16.60 44.58 -8.76
C GLU A 278 -16.26 44.28 -7.30
N THR A 279 -17.12 44.72 -6.40
CA THR A 279 -16.96 44.53 -4.96
C THR A 279 -18.09 43.70 -4.35
N ASP A 280 -19.23 43.59 -5.05
CA ASP A 280 -20.33 42.73 -4.66
C ASP A 280 -20.07 41.29 -5.14
N THR A 281 -19.49 40.48 -4.26
CA THR A 281 -19.23 39.06 -4.49
C THR A 281 -20.51 38.27 -4.74
N GLN A 282 -21.63 38.64 -4.11
CA GLN A 282 -22.89 37.92 -4.27
C GLN A 282 -23.44 38.09 -5.69
N LYS A 283 -23.25 39.27 -6.29
CA LYS A 283 -23.61 39.50 -7.68
C LYS A 283 -22.87 38.56 -8.64
N VAL A 284 -21.57 38.36 -8.44
CA VAL A 284 -20.77 37.42 -9.25
C VAL A 284 -21.22 35.97 -9.04
N VAL A 285 -21.50 35.58 -7.79
CA VAL A 285 -22.06 34.26 -7.47
C VAL A 285 -23.42 34.04 -8.15
N ASN A 286 -24.29 35.05 -8.16
CA ASN A 286 -25.61 34.94 -8.79
C ASN A 286 -25.48 34.65 -10.30
N TYR A 287 -24.52 35.26 -10.99
CA TYR A 287 -24.29 34.96 -12.40
C TYR A 287 -23.90 33.49 -12.61
N LEU A 288 -22.96 32.97 -11.83
CA LEU A 288 -22.54 31.56 -11.95
C LEU A 288 -23.69 30.60 -11.62
N VAL A 289 -24.51 30.93 -10.63
CA VAL A 289 -25.74 30.19 -10.30
C VAL A 289 -26.72 30.18 -11.48
N ASP A 290 -26.94 31.32 -12.12
CA ASP A 290 -27.85 31.42 -13.26
C ASP A 290 -27.35 30.58 -14.44
N HIS A 291 -26.05 30.59 -14.73
CA HIS A 291 -25.45 29.79 -15.80
C HIS A 291 -25.57 28.30 -15.53
N VAL A 292 -25.29 27.85 -14.30
CA VAL A 292 -25.47 26.45 -13.90
C VAL A 292 -26.94 26.02 -14.03
N ASN A 293 -27.90 26.87 -13.64
CA ASN A 293 -29.32 26.57 -13.83
C ASN A 293 -29.69 26.39 -15.31
N VAL A 294 -29.14 27.22 -16.20
CA VAL A 294 -29.37 27.13 -17.65
C VAL A 294 -28.74 25.86 -18.23
N LEU A 295 -27.51 25.54 -17.85
CA LEU A 295 -26.81 24.33 -18.28
C LEU A 295 -27.54 23.06 -17.83
N ALA A 296 -27.99 23.01 -16.57
CA ALA A 296 -28.80 21.90 -16.05
C ALA A 296 -30.13 21.77 -16.81
N SER A 297 -30.78 22.89 -17.11
CA SER A 297 -32.02 22.91 -17.91
C SER A 297 -31.80 22.44 -19.35
N ASN A 298 -30.56 22.51 -19.86
CA ASN A 298 -30.16 22.06 -21.19
C ASN A 298 -29.61 20.61 -21.20
N GLY A 299 -29.59 19.93 -20.05
CA GLY A 299 -29.25 18.51 -19.94
C GLY A 299 -28.02 18.20 -19.09
N ALA A 300 -27.29 19.19 -18.58
CA ALA A 300 -26.12 18.93 -17.74
C ALA A 300 -26.52 18.22 -16.44
N SER A 301 -25.89 17.06 -16.17
CA SER A 301 -26.09 16.28 -14.95
C SER A 301 -24.83 16.14 -14.09
N ASP A 302 -23.67 16.52 -14.62
CA ASP A 302 -22.38 16.48 -13.95
C ASP A 302 -21.59 17.76 -14.27
N VAL A 303 -21.45 18.62 -13.26
CA VAL A 303 -20.88 19.96 -13.39
C VAL A 303 -19.72 20.12 -12.41
N ILE A 304 -18.59 20.64 -12.90
CA ILE A 304 -17.51 21.15 -12.05
C ILE A 304 -17.51 22.68 -12.10
N VAL A 305 -17.36 23.29 -10.92
CA VAL A 305 -17.23 24.75 -10.77
C VAL A 305 -15.93 25.03 -10.04
N LEU A 306 -15.06 25.83 -10.64
CA LEU A 306 -13.77 26.17 -10.04
C LEU A 306 -13.92 27.48 -9.25
N ASN A 307 -13.44 27.49 -8.02
CA ASN A 307 -13.44 28.71 -7.21
C ASN A 307 -12.30 29.67 -7.63
N MET A 308 -12.25 30.85 -7.03
CA MET A 308 -11.30 31.90 -7.42
C MET A 308 -9.96 31.73 -6.69
N PRO A 309 -8.80 31.77 -7.37
CA PRO A 309 -7.50 31.87 -6.70
C PRO A 309 -7.33 33.23 -5.98
N PRO A 310 -6.34 33.35 -5.08
CA PRO A 310 -6.02 34.62 -4.40
C PRO A 310 -5.48 35.66 -5.39
N LEU A 311 -6.39 36.48 -5.94
CA LEU A 311 -6.08 37.46 -6.98
C LEU A 311 -5.11 38.55 -6.53
N GLU A 312 -5.02 38.83 -5.23
CA GLU A 312 -4.07 39.79 -4.66
C GLU A 312 -2.61 39.34 -4.77
N LYS A 313 -2.36 38.06 -5.06
CA LYS A 313 -1.01 37.50 -5.27
C LYS A 313 -0.56 37.57 -6.72
N THR A 314 -1.40 38.04 -7.64
CA THR A 314 -1.00 38.26 -9.03
C THR A 314 0.02 39.41 -9.14
N PRO A 315 0.99 39.36 -10.07
CA PRO A 315 1.96 40.44 -10.23
C PRO A 315 1.33 41.81 -10.53
N THR A 316 0.13 41.86 -11.11
CA THR A 316 -0.68 43.09 -11.26
C THR A 316 -0.89 43.82 -9.95
N TYR A 317 -1.11 43.10 -8.86
CA TYR A 317 -1.35 43.67 -7.53
C TYR A 317 -0.07 43.89 -6.70
N SER A 318 1.12 43.58 -7.25
CA SER A 318 2.40 43.66 -6.51
C SER A 318 2.69 45.07 -5.94
N GLY A 319 2.31 46.13 -6.67
CA GLY A 319 2.50 47.53 -6.28
C GLY A 319 1.43 48.13 -5.38
N GLU A 320 0.34 47.40 -5.11
CA GLU A 320 -0.77 47.87 -4.26
C GLU A 320 -0.40 47.84 -2.77
N THR A 321 -1.13 48.63 -1.97
CA THR A 321 -0.89 48.69 -0.52
C THR A 321 -1.29 47.39 0.17
N ASP A 322 -0.67 47.08 1.31
CA ASP A 322 -1.03 45.89 2.12
C ASP A 322 -2.52 45.87 2.50
N SER A 323 -3.11 47.07 2.70
CA SER A 323 -4.54 47.20 2.97
C SER A 323 -5.40 46.81 1.77
N ASP A 324 -4.99 47.19 0.56
CA ASP A 324 -5.72 46.87 -0.67
C ASP A 324 -5.58 45.39 -1.03
N LYS A 325 -4.38 44.82 -0.83
CA LYS A 325 -4.14 43.37 -0.95
C LYS A 325 -5.00 42.58 0.02
N GLN A 326 -5.03 42.96 1.30
CA GLN A 326 -5.89 42.31 2.30
C GLN A 326 -7.38 42.46 1.98
N ALA A 327 -7.80 43.60 1.43
CA ALA A 327 -9.20 43.81 1.04
C ALA A 327 -9.61 42.90 -0.13
N LEU A 328 -8.73 42.71 -1.12
CA LEU A 328 -8.97 41.78 -2.23
C LEU A 328 -8.92 40.31 -1.75
N HIS A 329 -7.97 39.94 -0.91
CA HIS A 329 -7.90 38.61 -0.28
C HIS A 329 -9.21 38.25 0.44
N ASN A 330 -9.69 39.14 1.32
CA ASN A 330 -10.94 38.95 2.04
C ASN A 330 -12.14 38.84 1.10
N ARG A 331 -12.11 39.54 -0.04
CA ARG A 331 -13.15 39.46 -1.07
C ARG A 331 -13.14 38.10 -1.77
N MET A 332 -11.98 37.51 -2.04
CA MET A 332 -11.88 36.18 -2.64
C MET A 332 -12.38 35.10 -1.69
N ILE A 333 -12.03 35.19 -0.39
CA ILE A 333 -12.56 34.29 0.65
C ILE A 333 -14.10 34.39 0.71
N ASP A 334 -14.64 35.61 0.77
CA ASP A 334 -16.10 35.82 0.82
C ASP A 334 -16.81 35.33 -0.45
N PHE A 335 -16.23 35.56 -1.64
CA PHE A 335 -16.75 35.02 -2.89
C PHE A 335 -16.77 33.48 -2.89
N ASN A 336 -15.64 32.84 -2.56
CA ASN A 336 -15.52 31.38 -2.57
C ASN A 336 -16.46 30.72 -1.56
N ALA A 337 -16.60 31.28 -0.35
CA ALA A 337 -17.53 30.76 0.66
C ALA A 337 -19.01 30.87 0.23
N LYS A 338 -19.38 31.98 -0.44
CA LYS A 338 -20.72 32.17 -1.01
C LYS A 338 -20.97 31.24 -2.20
N LEU A 339 -19.96 31.04 -3.05
CA LEU A 339 -20.05 30.15 -4.20
C LEU A 339 -20.26 28.70 -3.75
N ASP A 340 -19.49 28.23 -2.76
CA ASP A 340 -19.66 26.91 -2.15
C ASP A 340 -21.09 26.69 -1.63
N THR A 341 -21.57 27.60 -0.77
CA THR A 341 -22.93 27.55 -0.25
C THR A 341 -23.98 27.52 -1.38
N ALA A 342 -23.76 28.30 -2.44
CA ALA A 342 -24.68 28.38 -3.57
C ALA A 342 -24.68 27.10 -4.43
N MET A 343 -23.52 26.51 -4.69
CA MET A 343 -23.39 25.28 -5.50
C MET A 343 -23.98 24.08 -4.78
N VAL A 344 -23.73 23.90 -3.49
CA VAL A 344 -24.41 22.86 -2.67
C VAL A 344 -25.93 23.04 -2.71
N ALA A 345 -26.42 24.28 -2.62
CA ALA A 345 -27.86 24.55 -2.71
C ALA A 345 -28.43 24.30 -4.12
N ARG A 346 -27.63 24.41 -5.18
CA ARG A 346 -28.04 24.11 -6.56
C ARG A 346 -28.03 22.63 -6.84
N GLU A 347 -27.02 21.91 -6.39
CA GLU A 347 -26.90 20.45 -6.50
C GLU A 347 -28.18 19.77 -6.00
N ASN A 348 -28.59 20.10 -4.77
CA ASN A 348 -29.80 19.58 -4.14
C ASN A 348 -31.10 20.02 -4.87
N ALA A 349 -31.15 21.26 -5.37
CA ALA A 349 -32.35 21.79 -6.01
C ALA A 349 -32.57 21.26 -7.42
N LEU A 350 -31.49 20.98 -8.14
CA LEU A 350 -31.48 20.52 -9.53
C LEU A 350 -31.40 18.99 -9.63
N ASN A 351 -30.99 18.32 -8.55
CA ASN A 351 -30.76 16.87 -8.51
C ASN A 351 -29.78 16.41 -9.60
N ILE A 352 -28.64 17.10 -9.65
CA ILE A 352 -27.47 16.81 -10.50
C ILE A 352 -26.23 16.73 -9.61
N SER A 353 -25.10 16.24 -10.13
CA SER A 353 -23.80 16.34 -9.45
C SER A 353 -23.20 17.73 -9.70
N ILE A 354 -22.82 18.44 -8.63
CA ILE A 354 -22.05 19.68 -8.74
C ILE A 354 -20.85 19.61 -7.81
N GLN A 355 -19.66 19.51 -8.39
CA GLN A 355 -18.42 19.50 -7.64
C GLN A 355 -17.75 20.88 -7.69
N LEU A 356 -17.48 21.46 -6.51
CA LEU A 356 -16.66 22.66 -6.40
C LEU A 356 -15.19 22.25 -6.28
N ILE A 357 -14.32 22.76 -7.14
CA ILE A 357 -12.89 22.51 -7.09
C ILE A 357 -12.18 23.70 -6.43
N ASP A 358 -11.41 23.44 -5.37
CA ASP A 358 -10.78 24.46 -4.54
C ASP A 358 -9.43 24.93 -5.09
N ILE A 359 -9.49 25.79 -6.10
CA ILE A 359 -8.32 26.41 -6.71
C ILE A 359 -7.63 27.39 -5.77
N PHE A 360 -8.38 28.02 -4.86
CA PHE A 360 -7.81 28.92 -3.85
C PHE A 360 -6.80 28.18 -2.97
N GLN A 361 -7.21 27.05 -2.40
CA GLN A 361 -6.33 26.27 -1.53
C GLN A 361 -5.15 25.67 -2.31
N MET A 362 -5.40 25.13 -3.50
CA MET A 362 -4.33 24.63 -4.38
C MET A 362 -3.27 25.71 -4.65
N PHE A 363 -3.70 26.92 -5.02
CA PHE A 363 -2.79 28.03 -5.30
C PHE A 363 -2.04 28.48 -4.04
N GLU A 364 -2.71 28.58 -2.89
CA GLU A 364 -2.05 28.88 -1.60
C GLU A 364 -0.93 27.90 -1.30
N THR A 365 -1.19 26.60 -1.47
CA THR A 365 -0.19 25.54 -1.26
C THR A 365 1.02 25.73 -2.17
N ILE A 366 0.80 25.85 -3.49
CA ILE A 366 1.89 26.06 -4.47
C ILE A 366 2.69 27.34 -4.16
N TYR A 367 2.01 28.43 -3.80
CA TYR A 367 2.64 29.71 -3.54
C TYR A 367 3.59 29.65 -2.32
N TRP A 368 3.16 29.02 -1.23
CA TRP A 368 3.95 28.96 0.00
C TRP A 368 5.00 27.85 0.02
N ASN A 369 4.76 26.76 -0.70
CA ASN A 369 5.62 25.58 -0.73
C ASN A 369 6.28 25.38 -2.11
N SER A 370 6.51 26.48 -2.82
CA SER A 370 6.87 26.53 -4.24
C SER A 370 8.07 25.67 -4.65
N SER A 371 9.02 25.46 -3.74
CA SER A 371 10.21 24.63 -3.98
C SER A 371 9.89 23.17 -4.26
N PHE A 372 8.78 22.62 -3.73
CA PHE A 372 8.33 21.26 -4.05
C PHE A 372 7.79 21.15 -5.47
N TYR A 373 7.25 22.25 -6.01
CA TYR A 373 6.59 22.32 -7.32
C TYR A 373 7.54 22.82 -8.43
N GLY A 374 8.85 22.91 -8.15
CA GLY A 374 9.83 23.37 -9.13
C GLY A 374 9.79 24.88 -9.42
N PHE A 375 9.09 25.69 -8.61
CA PHE A 375 9.01 27.13 -8.81
C PHE A 375 10.08 27.88 -8.02
N SER A 376 10.90 28.64 -8.74
CA SER A 376 11.88 29.57 -8.18
C SER A 376 11.33 31.00 -8.05
N ASN A 377 10.24 31.33 -8.75
CA ASN A 377 9.58 32.64 -8.64
C ASN A 377 8.05 32.55 -8.59
N VAL A 378 7.48 33.02 -7.48
CA VAL A 378 6.03 33.01 -7.24
C VAL A 378 5.38 34.40 -7.23
N THR A 379 6.16 35.47 -7.38
CA THR A 379 5.70 36.86 -7.17
C THR A 379 5.81 37.76 -8.38
N HIS A 380 6.68 37.43 -9.34
CA HIS A 380 6.91 38.22 -10.54
C HIS A 380 6.43 37.46 -11.79
N ALA A 381 6.17 38.21 -12.85
CA ALA A 381 5.92 37.66 -14.17
C ALA A 381 7.24 37.27 -14.85
N ALA A 382 7.26 36.15 -15.58
CA ALA A 382 8.40 35.73 -16.40
C ALA A 382 8.60 36.64 -17.63
N CYS A 383 7.52 37.23 -18.13
CA CYS A 383 7.56 38.20 -19.21
C CYS A 383 7.59 39.63 -18.65
N HIS A 384 8.58 40.40 -19.12
CA HIS A 384 8.80 41.78 -18.72
C HIS A 384 8.16 42.73 -19.72
N HIS A 385 6.95 43.22 -19.41
CA HIS A 385 6.17 44.07 -20.31
C HIS A 385 5.44 45.21 -19.58
N ASP A 386 5.20 46.30 -20.30
CA ASP A 386 4.47 47.48 -19.78
C ASP A 386 2.96 47.46 -20.10
N GLY A 387 2.51 46.58 -21.00
CA GLY A 387 1.14 46.48 -21.50
C GLY A 387 0.18 45.56 -20.71
N PHE A 388 -0.92 45.16 -21.36
CA PHE A 388 -1.89 44.18 -20.83
C PHE A 388 -1.50 42.73 -21.12
N THR A 389 -0.88 42.48 -22.26
CA THR A 389 -0.33 41.20 -22.68
C THR A 389 1.10 41.39 -23.14
N CYS A 390 1.87 40.31 -23.15
CA CYS A 390 3.21 40.28 -23.73
C CYS A 390 3.19 40.31 -25.26
N ASP A 391 4.22 40.89 -25.86
CA ASP A 391 4.47 40.92 -27.28
C ASP A 391 5.82 40.28 -27.64
N SER A 392 6.05 40.04 -28.93
CA SER A 392 7.25 39.34 -29.41
C SER A 392 8.58 40.07 -29.16
N ASN A 393 8.56 41.34 -28.76
CA ASN A 393 9.75 42.12 -28.44
C ASN A 393 10.04 42.20 -26.93
N ASP A 394 9.11 41.72 -26.09
CA ASP A 394 9.30 41.68 -24.65
C ASP A 394 10.37 40.64 -24.26
N TYR A 395 11.08 40.91 -23.18
CA TYR A 395 12.04 39.97 -22.61
C TYR A 395 11.30 38.90 -21.81
N ILE A 396 11.66 37.63 -22.06
CA ILE A 396 11.11 36.47 -21.36
C ILE A 396 12.25 35.79 -20.62
N GLU A 397 12.05 35.51 -19.34
CA GLU A 397 13.00 34.78 -18.52
C GLU A 397 13.31 33.39 -19.13
N PRO A 398 14.58 32.99 -19.28
CA PRO A 398 14.95 31.69 -19.82
C PRO A 398 14.42 30.50 -19.00
N THR A 399 14.15 30.72 -17.72
CA THR A 399 13.58 29.74 -16.79
C THR A 399 12.08 29.95 -16.60
N VAL A 400 11.35 30.36 -17.65
CA VAL A 400 9.90 30.65 -17.59
C VAL A 400 9.07 29.53 -16.96
N ASP A 401 9.49 28.27 -17.10
CA ASP A 401 8.79 27.13 -16.51
C ASP A 401 8.93 27.03 -14.97
N GLU A 402 9.88 27.78 -14.37
CA GLU A 402 10.07 27.92 -12.91
C GLU A 402 9.29 29.12 -12.31
N PHE A 403 8.45 29.78 -13.10
CA PHE A 403 7.58 30.87 -12.66
C PHE A 403 6.13 30.40 -12.53
N ILE A 404 5.40 30.88 -11.52
CA ILE A 404 3.94 30.70 -11.47
C ILE A 404 3.27 31.50 -12.58
N PHE A 405 3.71 32.75 -12.79
CA PHE A 405 3.06 33.71 -13.68
C PHE A 405 3.86 33.94 -14.95
N PHE A 406 3.21 33.79 -16.11
CA PHE A 406 3.82 34.15 -17.38
C PHE A 406 3.81 35.67 -17.57
N ASP A 407 2.63 36.28 -17.48
CA ASP A 407 2.44 37.73 -17.50
C ASP A 407 1.94 38.24 -16.15
N LYS A 408 1.38 39.45 -16.07
CA LYS A 408 0.98 40.04 -14.79
C LYS A 408 -0.24 39.39 -14.12
N ILE A 409 -0.95 38.49 -14.78
CA ILE A 409 -2.13 37.81 -14.20
C ILE A 409 -2.24 36.33 -14.58
N HIS A 410 -1.70 35.93 -15.73
CA HIS A 410 -1.91 34.59 -16.26
C HIS A 410 -0.81 33.61 -15.83
N PRO A 411 -1.18 32.38 -15.43
CA PRO A 411 -0.22 31.35 -15.08
C PRO A 411 0.62 30.85 -16.28
N THR A 412 1.79 30.31 -15.99
CA THR A 412 2.63 29.58 -16.96
C THR A 412 2.03 28.23 -17.35
N GLY A 413 2.55 27.62 -18.42
CA GLY A 413 2.18 26.27 -18.84
C GLY A 413 2.42 25.24 -17.72
N THR A 414 3.52 25.39 -16.97
CA THR A 414 3.79 24.58 -15.76
C THR A 414 2.67 24.67 -14.74
N THR A 415 2.20 25.88 -14.45
CA THR A 415 1.11 26.07 -13.48
C THR A 415 -0.21 25.49 -13.98
N HIS A 416 -0.49 25.59 -15.29
CA HIS A 416 -1.66 24.97 -15.89
C HIS A 416 -1.59 23.44 -15.92
N LEU A 417 -0.40 22.86 -16.08
CA LEU A 417 -0.19 21.41 -15.94
C LEU A 417 -0.51 20.96 -14.51
N LEU A 418 0.07 21.60 -13.50
CA LEU A 418 -0.20 21.30 -12.08
C LEU A 418 -1.69 21.44 -11.74
N LEU A 419 -2.34 22.50 -12.25
CA LEU A 419 -3.77 22.69 -12.10
C LEU A 419 -4.58 21.57 -12.77
N GLY A 420 -4.20 21.15 -13.97
CA GLY A 420 -4.87 20.05 -14.66
C GLY A 420 -4.76 18.72 -13.92
N LEU A 421 -3.58 18.42 -13.38
CA LEU A 421 -3.32 17.23 -12.55
C LEU A 421 -4.16 17.26 -11.27
N TYR A 422 -4.14 18.40 -10.56
CA TYR A 422 -4.97 18.59 -9.38
C TYR A 422 -6.46 18.39 -9.68
N VAL A 423 -6.99 19.03 -10.74
CA VAL A 423 -8.40 18.89 -11.11
C VAL A 423 -8.74 17.43 -11.46
N ASN A 424 -7.86 16.72 -12.19
CA ASN A 424 -8.07 15.30 -12.50
C ASN A 424 -8.16 14.44 -11.24
N GLU A 425 -7.24 14.64 -10.28
CA GLU A 425 -7.31 13.95 -8.99
C GLU A 425 -8.63 14.26 -8.27
N GLN A 426 -9.03 15.54 -8.21
CA GLN A 426 -10.26 15.91 -7.51
C GLN A 426 -11.52 15.28 -8.14
N ILE A 427 -11.60 15.17 -9.47
CA ILE A 427 -12.79 14.64 -10.16
C ILE A 427 -12.76 13.11 -10.35
N GLY A 428 -11.62 12.47 -10.06
CA GLY A 428 -11.44 11.03 -10.15
C GLY A 428 -11.84 10.31 -8.86
N THR A 429 -11.91 8.98 -8.94
CA THR A 429 -12.13 8.14 -7.76
C THR A 429 -10.78 7.61 -7.28
N PRO A 430 -10.41 7.75 -5.99
CA PRO A 430 -9.13 7.26 -5.47
C PRO A 430 -8.89 5.77 -5.77
N ASP A 431 -7.68 5.47 -6.24
CA ASP A 431 -7.15 4.13 -6.55
C ASP A 431 -5.64 4.20 -6.27
N THR A 432 -5.25 3.99 -5.02
CA THR A 432 -3.94 4.40 -4.51
C THR A 432 -2.81 3.54 -5.03
N ASP A 433 -3.02 2.23 -5.15
CA ASP A 433 -2.03 1.29 -5.68
C ASP A 433 -2.12 1.15 -7.20
N GLY A 434 -3.23 1.56 -7.82
CA GLY A 434 -3.33 1.71 -9.26
C GLY A 434 -3.64 0.41 -9.99
N ASP A 435 -4.29 -0.52 -9.31
CA ASP A 435 -4.66 -1.83 -9.86
C ASP A 435 -5.97 -1.80 -10.67
N GLY A 436 -6.66 -0.64 -10.66
CA GLY A 436 -7.91 -0.39 -11.35
C GLY A 436 -9.16 -0.63 -10.50
N ILE A 437 -9.01 -0.92 -9.21
CA ILE A 437 -10.08 -1.04 -8.22
C ILE A 437 -9.99 0.17 -7.28
N GLU A 438 -11.13 0.84 -7.07
CA GLU A 438 -11.16 2.00 -6.17
C GLU A 438 -10.83 1.61 -4.73
N ASP A 439 -10.15 2.50 -4.00
CA ASP A 439 -9.72 2.30 -2.60
C ASP A 439 -10.85 1.81 -1.68
N SER A 440 -12.10 2.19 -1.99
CA SER A 440 -13.28 1.85 -1.18
C SER A 440 -13.78 0.42 -1.37
N LEU A 441 -13.40 -0.22 -2.48
CA LEU A 441 -13.75 -1.59 -2.87
C LEU A 441 -12.53 -2.53 -2.89
N ASP A 442 -11.34 -1.98 -2.70
CA ASP A 442 -10.09 -2.71 -2.68
C ASP A 442 -9.80 -3.31 -1.29
N ASN A 443 -9.66 -4.64 -1.24
CA ASN A 443 -9.31 -5.40 -0.05
C ASN A 443 -7.79 -5.60 0.10
N CYS A 444 -7.03 -5.31 -0.95
CA CYS A 444 -5.60 -5.54 -1.07
C CYS A 444 -4.89 -4.25 -1.49
N ALA A 445 -4.92 -3.25 -0.60
CA ALA A 445 -4.43 -1.88 -0.77
C ALA A 445 -2.96 -1.67 -1.22
N LEU A 446 -2.21 -2.74 -1.51
CA LEU A 446 -0.81 -2.72 -1.91
C LEU A 446 -0.54 -3.80 -2.97
N THR A 447 -1.37 -3.91 -4.00
CA THR A 447 -1.05 -4.79 -5.11
C THR A 447 -0.03 -4.17 -6.07
N PRO A 448 1.00 -4.93 -6.48
CA PRO A 448 1.96 -4.45 -7.45
C PRO A 448 1.31 -4.17 -8.80
N ILE A 449 1.62 -3.00 -9.36
CA ILE A 449 1.04 -2.54 -10.62
C ILE A 449 1.33 -3.50 -11.78
N GLY A 450 0.30 -3.73 -12.59
CA GLY A 450 0.35 -4.54 -13.80
C GLY A 450 0.05 -6.02 -13.57
N ASP A 451 -0.08 -6.44 -12.31
CA ASP A 451 -0.60 -7.75 -11.98
C ASP A 451 -2.12 -7.80 -12.25
N ALA A 452 -2.60 -8.97 -12.64
CA ALA A 452 -4.03 -9.19 -12.80
C ALA A 452 -4.65 -9.41 -11.41
N VAL A 453 -5.51 -8.48 -11.00
CA VAL A 453 -6.27 -8.55 -9.75
C VAL A 453 -7.70 -9.04 -9.98
N ASN A 454 -8.34 -9.54 -8.92
CA ASN A 454 -9.76 -9.86 -8.95
C ASN A 454 -10.60 -8.57 -8.73
N HIS A 455 -11.92 -8.71 -8.60
CA HIS A 455 -12.83 -7.57 -8.37
C HIS A 455 -12.57 -6.83 -7.04
N PHE A 456 -11.89 -7.46 -6.09
CA PHE A 456 -11.54 -6.90 -4.78
C PHE A 456 -10.11 -6.37 -4.71
N GLY A 457 -9.47 -6.18 -5.86
CA GLY A 457 -8.08 -5.72 -5.95
C GLY A 457 -7.03 -6.76 -5.56
N CYS A 458 -7.41 -8.00 -5.22
CA CYS A 458 -6.43 -8.98 -4.76
C CYS A 458 -5.87 -9.86 -5.88
N ARG A 459 -4.55 -10.12 -5.86
CA ARG A 459 -3.95 -11.19 -6.65
C ARG A 459 -4.22 -12.54 -6.01
N LEU A 460 -4.19 -13.62 -6.79
CA LEU A 460 -4.35 -14.99 -6.27
C LEU A 460 -3.30 -15.35 -5.21
N VAL A 461 -2.11 -14.75 -5.27
CA VAL A 461 -1.02 -14.99 -4.31
C VAL A 461 -1.18 -14.24 -3.00
N ASP A 462 -2.06 -13.25 -2.93
CA ASP A 462 -2.32 -12.44 -1.74
C ASP A 462 -3.54 -12.94 -0.95
N LEU A 463 -4.29 -13.90 -1.50
CA LEU A 463 -5.47 -14.47 -0.88
C LEU A 463 -5.09 -15.65 0.00
N ASP A 464 -5.61 -15.66 1.21
CA ASP A 464 -5.55 -16.76 2.18
C ASP A 464 -6.96 -16.86 2.78
N SER A 465 -7.78 -17.76 2.23
CA SER A 465 -9.22 -17.82 2.47
C SER A 465 -9.59 -18.35 3.86
N ASP A 466 -8.69 -19.07 4.54
CA ASP A 466 -8.91 -19.65 5.86
C ASP A 466 -7.94 -19.13 6.95
N ASP A 467 -7.08 -18.17 6.58
CA ASP A 467 -6.13 -17.47 7.45
C ASP A 467 -5.15 -18.43 8.15
N ASP A 468 -4.72 -19.49 7.46
CA ASP A 468 -3.78 -20.48 8.00
C ASP A 468 -2.29 -20.14 7.75
N GLY A 469 -2.04 -19.10 6.95
CA GLY A 469 -0.71 -18.60 6.62
C GLY A 469 -0.16 -19.10 5.29
N VAL A 470 -0.92 -19.91 4.54
CA VAL A 470 -0.58 -20.41 3.20
C VAL A 470 -1.58 -19.86 2.20
N ASN A 471 -1.11 -19.16 1.16
CA ASN A 471 -2.02 -18.55 0.19
C ASN A 471 -2.78 -19.60 -0.64
N ASP A 472 -3.98 -19.24 -1.07
CA ASP A 472 -4.95 -20.04 -1.83
C ASP A 472 -4.36 -20.69 -3.11
N LEU A 473 -3.29 -20.11 -3.68
CA LEU A 473 -2.66 -20.66 -4.89
C LEU A 473 -1.88 -21.94 -4.60
N ILE A 474 -1.28 -22.06 -3.41
CA ILE A 474 -0.45 -23.20 -3.01
C ILE A 474 -1.06 -24.03 -1.88
N ASP A 475 -2.15 -23.55 -1.27
CA ASP A 475 -2.93 -24.30 -0.30
C ASP A 475 -3.65 -25.50 -0.93
N GLN A 476 -3.38 -26.68 -0.40
CA GLN A 476 -3.99 -27.96 -0.80
C GLN A 476 -5.09 -28.41 0.16
N CYS A 477 -5.24 -27.75 1.31
CA CYS A 477 -6.10 -28.10 2.42
C CYS A 477 -6.98 -26.93 2.88
N PRO A 478 -7.85 -26.39 2.00
CA PRO A 478 -8.67 -25.23 2.34
C PRO A 478 -9.66 -25.52 3.47
N GLY A 479 -9.94 -24.49 4.26
CA GLY A 479 -10.81 -24.54 5.43
C GLY A 479 -10.09 -25.02 6.69
N THR A 480 -8.77 -24.88 6.75
CA THR A 480 -7.99 -25.08 7.96
C THR A 480 -8.50 -24.18 9.08
N THR A 481 -8.64 -24.72 10.29
CA THR A 481 -9.10 -23.91 11.42
C THR A 481 -8.06 -22.87 11.81
N LEU A 482 -8.49 -21.62 11.99
CA LEU A 482 -7.66 -20.50 12.43
C LEU A 482 -6.72 -20.85 13.60
N ASN A 483 -5.42 -20.59 13.42
CA ASN A 483 -4.29 -20.92 14.33
C ASN A 483 -3.91 -22.40 14.42
N ALA A 484 -4.41 -23.29 13.54
CA ALA A 484 -3.82 -24.61 13.40
C ALA A 484 -2.37 -24.48 12.89
N THR A 485 -1.51 -25.39 13.32
CA THR A 485 -0.19 -25.54 12.70
C THR A 485 -0.34 -26.29 11.40
N VAL A 486 0.12 -25.69 10.31
CA VAL A 486 0.08 -26.24 8.94
C VAL A 486 1.48 -26.46 8.39
N ASP A 487 1.58 -27.36 7.43
CA ASP A 487 2.79 -27.54 6.62
C ASP A 487 2.86 -26.55 5.44
N GLU A 488 3.83 -26.75 4.54
CA GLU A 488 4.06 -25.87 3.38
C GLU A 488 2.92 -25.86 2.35
N ASN A 489 1.95 -26.78 2.47
CA ASN A 489 0.78 -26.90 1.60
C ASN A 489 -0.53 -26.50 2.30
N GLY A 490 -0.48 -25.84 3.46
CA GLY A 490 -1.69 -25.44 4.22
C GLY A 490 -2.34 -26.58 4.99
N CYS A 491 -1.71 -27.77 5.03
CA CYS A 491 -2.33 -28.94 5.62
C CYS A 491 -1.94 -29.10 7.10
N SER A 492 -2.92 -29.13 7.98
CA SER A 492 -2.73 -29.55 9.37
C SER A 492 -2.84 -31.08 9.52
N ASP A 493 -2.29 -31.63 10.61
CA ASP A 493 -2.25 -33.08 10.85
C ASP A 493 -3.66 -33.69 10.96
N TYR A 494 -4.68 -32.94 11.39
CA TYR A 494 -6.06 -33.43 11.43
C TYR A 494 -6.74 -33.51 10.04
N GLN A 495 -6.16 -32.87 9.01
CA GLN A 495 -6.63 -32.93 7.61
C GLN A 495 -5.90 -33.99 6.79
N LYS A 496 -4.77 -34.51 7.28
CA LYS A 496 -3.92 -35.48 6.58
C LYS A 496 -4.19 -36.91 7.08
N ASP A 497 -3.97 -37.86 6.18
CA ASP A 497 -3.98 -39.31 6.41
C ASP A 497 -2.82 -39.87 5.57
N SER A 498 -1.63 -39.86 6.16
CA SER A 498 -0.35 -40.04 5.45
C SER A 498 -0.13 -41.45 4.93
N ASP A 499 -0.66 -42.47 5.61
CA ASP A 499 -0.55 -43.88 5.21
C ASP A 499 -1.83 -44.44 4.57
N GLY A 500 -2.93 -43.70 4.61
CA GLY A 500 -4.18 -44.00 3.91
C GLY A 500 -4.99 -45.09 4.60
N ASP A 501 -4.85 -45.25 5.91
CA ASP A 501 -5.57 -46.26 6.69
C ASP A 501 -6.97 -45.81 7.14
N GLY A 502 -7.27 -44.51 7.02
CA GLY A 502 -8.55 -43.90 7.35
C GLY A 502 -8.60 -43.17 8.70
N VAL A 503 -7.50 -43.10 9.44
CA VAL A 503 -7.31 -42.27 10.63
C VAL A 503 -6.41 -41.08 10.28
N ASN A 504 -6.72 -39.89 10.83
CA ASN A 504 -5.93 -38.70 10.50
C ASN A 504 -4.61 -38.65 11.30
N ASP A 505 -3.58 -38.00 10.77
CA ASP A 505 -2.23 -37.95 11.35
C ASP A 505 -2.21 -37.39 12.78
N ALA A 506 -3.20 -36.58 13.19
CA ALA A 506 -3.29 -36.06 14.56
C ALA A 506 -3.80 -37.08 15.58
N GLU A 507 -4.52 -38.12 15.13
CA GLU A 507 -5.09 -39.19 15.94
C GLU A 507 -4.41 -40.55 15.71
N ASP A 508 -3.62 -40.68 14.63
CA ASP A 508 -2.93 -41.89 14.22
C ASP A 508 -1.63 -42.13 15.03
N ILE A 509 -1.63 -43.22 15.80
CA ILE A 509 -0.49 -43.69 16.59
C ILE A 509 0.45 -44.55 15.74
N CYS A 510 -0.06 -45.12 14.65
CA CYS A 510 0.52 -46.17 13.84
C CYS A 510 0.82 -45.72 12.40
N ALA A 511 1.51 -44.59 12.24
CA ALA A 511 1.80 -43.83 11.00
C ALA A 511 2.38 -44.54 9.74
N ASN A 512 2.46 -45.88 9.67
CA ASN A 512 2.89 -46.64 8.51
C ASN A 512 2.12 -47.97 8.36
N THR A 513 0.82 -47.95 8.64
CA THR A 513 -0.07 -49.09 8.49
C THR A 513 -0.20 -49.49 7.01
N SER A 514 0.02 -50.77 6.71
CA SER A 514 0.18 -51.25 5.33
C SER A 514 -0.29 -52.71 5.19
N PRO A 515 -0.91 -53.08 4.06
CA PRO A 515 -1.26 -52.26 2.90
C PRO A 515 -2.53 -51.42 3.12
N ILE A 516 -2.67 -50.33 2.34
CA ILE A 516 -3.87 -49.47 2.31
C ILE A 516 -5.16 -50.31 2.27
N GLY A 517 -6.10 -50.00 3.16
CA GLY A 517 -7.39 -50.68 3.28
C GLY A 517 -7.37 -51.94 4.16
N ILE A 518 -6.28 -52.20 4.89
CA ILE A 518 -6.31 -53.12 6.03
C ILE A 518 -7.22 -52.56 7.13
N ALA A 519 -7.86 -53.44 7.91
CA ALA A 519 -8.70 -53.00 9.01
C ALA A 519 -7.82 -52.49 10.16
N VAL A 520 -8.09 -51.27 10.60
CA VAL A 520 -7.44 -50.61 11.74
C VAL A 520 -8.45 -50.31 12.83
N ASP A 521 -7.97 -50.01 14.04
CA ASP A 521 -8.80 -49.48 15.11
C ASP A 521 -8.90 -47.94 15.06
N ASP A 522 -9.48 -47.35 16.10
CA ASP A 522 -9.69 -45.90 16.21
C ASP A 522 -8.37 -45.11 16.33
N TYR A 523 -7.22 -45.77 16.45
CA TYR A 523 -5.88 -45.18 16.58
C TYR A 523 -4.96 -45.48 15.37
N GLY A 524 -5.51 -46.01 14.27
CA GLY A 524 -4.76 -46.33 13.05
C GLY A 524 -3.96 -47.64 13.14
N CYS A 525 -4.14 -48.43 14.20
CA CYS A 525 -3.33 -49.64 14.40
C CYS A 525 -4.04 -50.88 13.88
N ALA A 526 -3.43 -51.56 12.89
CA ALA A 526 -3.86 -52.88 12.48
C ALA A 526 -3.47 -53.95 13.53
N ASP A 527 -4.13 -55.10 13.50
CA ASP A 527 -3.90 -56.18 14.48
C ASP A 527 -2.43 -56.64 14.56
N TYR A 528 -1.67 -56.54 13.47
CA TYR A 528 -0.24 -56.92 13.44
C TYR A 528 0.69 -55.86 14.05
N GLN A 529 0.19 -54.68 14.41
CA GLN A 529 0.95 -53.57 15.02
C GLN A 529 0.72 -53.45 16.52
N LYS A 530 -0.26 -54.19 17.08
CA LYS A 530 -0.63 -54.11 18.50
C LYS A 530 0.27 -54.99 19.33
N ASP A 531 0.66 -54.48 20.49
CA ASP A 531 1.43 -55.16 21.53
C ASP A 531 0.78 -54.74 22.86
N THR A 532 -0.16 -55.55 23.35
CA THR A 532 -1.05 -55.17 24.46
C THR A 532 -0.34 -55.13 25.80
N ASP A 533 0.71 -55.96 26.00
CA ASP A 533 1.48 -56.03 27.24
C ASP A 533 2.90 -55.44 27.15
N ASP A 534 3.21 -54.78 26.01
CA ASP A 534 4.46 -54.05 25.75
C ASP A 534 5.72 -54.92 25.94
N ASP A 535 5.62 -56.23 25.68
CA ASP A 535 6.73 -57.18 25.86
C ASP A 535 7.67 -57.27 24.64
N GLY A 536 7.28 -56.63 23.53
CA GLY A 536 8.00 -56.58 22.26
C GLY A 536 7.58 -57.64 21.25
N VAL A 537 6.55 -58.44 21.53
CA VAL A 537 5.91 -59.38 20.60
C VAL A 537 4.47 -58.93 20.35
N THR A 538 4.10 -58.75 19.08
CA THR A 538 2.76 -58.28 18.73
C THR A 538 1.69 -59.31 19.05
N ASP A 539 0.48 -58.85 19.36
CA ASP A 539 -0.67 -59.66 19.79
C ASP A 539 -0.97 -60.83 18.82
N ASP A 540 -0.71 -60.67 17.53
CA ASP A 540 -0.92 -61.71 16.51
C ASP A 540 0.15 -62.82 16.54
N GLY A 541 1.33 -62.52 17.10
CA GLY A 541 2.45 -63.42 17.33
C GLY A 541 2.61 -63.87 18.78
N ASP A 542 1.87 -63.27 19.71
CA ASP A 542 2.00 -63.49 21.13
C ASP A 542 1.09 -64.63 21.65
N SER A 543 1.74 -65.62 22.28
CA SER A 543 1.08 -66.77 22.91
C SER A 543 0.83 -66.55 24.41
N CYS A 544 1.37 -65.49 24.99
CA CYS A 544 1.38 -65.17 26.40
C CYS A 544 1.00 -63.68 26.68
N PRO A 545 -0.28 -63.29 26.42
CA PRO A 545 -0.77 -61.89 26.34
C PRO A 545 -0.79 -61.06 27.63
N ASN A 546 -0.07 -61.49 28.67
CA ASN A 546 0.10 -60.77 29.93
C ASN A 546 1.44 -61.17 30.55
N THR A 547 2.52 -61.02 29.81
CA THR A 547 3.90 -61.16 30.29
C THR A 547 4.14 -60.27 31.51
N ASP A 548 4.81 -60.83 32.51
CA ASP A 548 5.19 -60.07 33.70
C ASP A 548 6.27 -59.03 33.37
N ASP A 549 6.04 -57.77 33.78
CA ASP A 549 6.98 -56.67 33.62
C ASP A 549 8.42 -57.04 34.04
N ASN A 550 9.41 -56.68 33.22
CA ASN A 550 10.86 -56.89 33.41
C ASN A 550 11.37 -58.32 33.20
N TRP A 551 10.57 -59.24 32.65
CA TRP A 551 11.07 -60.52 32.17
C TRP A 551 11.43 -60.46 30.68
N SER A 552 12.48 -61.16 30.29
CA SER A 552 12.78 -61.36 28.86
C SER A 552 11.88 -62.45 28.30
N VAL A 553 11.19 -62.16 27.22
CA VAL A 553 10.31 -63.11 26.53
C VAL A 553 11.03 -63.86 25.42
N ASN A 554 10.48 -65.01 25.05
CA ASN A 554 10.91 -65.76 23.88
C ASN A 554 10.26 -65.21 22.60
N THR A 555 10.46 -65.89 21.46
CA THR A 555 9.95 -65.43 20.15
C THR A 555 8.42 -65.48 20.00
N VAL A 556 7.69 -65.99 20.98
CA VAL A 556 6.22 -66.06 21.01
C VAL A 556 5.64 -65.35 22.24
N GLY A 557 6.39 -64.40 22.81
CA GLY A 557 5.96 -63.55 23.93
C GLY A 557 5.94 -64.23 25.29
N CYS A 558 6.40 -65.47 25.45
CA CYS A 558 6.33 -66.13 26.76
C CYS A 558 7.61 -65.96 27.59
N ALA A 559 7.48 -65.50 28.84
CA ALA A 559 8.56 -65.51 29.83
C ALA A 559 8.74 -66.89 30.48
N GLU A 560 9.94 -67.18 31.02
CA GLU A 560 10.25 -68.48 31.65
C GLU A 560 9.32 -68.84 32.83
N ASN A 561 8.75 -67.85 33.50
CA ASN A 561 7.81 -68.07 34.59
C ASN A 561 6.36 -68.36 34.15
N GLN A 562 6.08 -68.23 32.85
CA GLN A 562 4.78 -68.51 32.23
C GLN A 562 4.79 -69.79 31.38
N ILE A 563 5.93 -70.47 31.26
CA ILE A 563 6.07 -71.72 30.52
C ILE A 563 6.15 -72.90 31.49
N ASP A 564 5.33 -73.92 31.27
CA ASP A 564 5.42 -75.26 31.85
C ASP A 564 5.66 -76.22 30.66
N SER A 565 6.86 -76.80 30.57
CA SER A 565 7.29 -77.54 29.37
C SER A 565 6.87 -79.01 29.38
N ASP A 566 6.72 -79.62 30.55
CA ASP A 566 6.37 -81.04 30.70
C ASP A 566 4.94 -81.26 31.22
N TRP A 567 4.24 -80.17 31.52
CA TRP A 567 2.82 -80.10 31.85
C TRP A 567 2.51 -80.85 33.14
N ASP A 568 3.42 -80.74 34.11
CA ASP A 568 3.29 -81.33 35.44
C ASP A 568 2.61 -80.39 36.46
N GLY A 569 2.41 -79.12 36.08
CA GLY A 569 1.78 -78.09 36.89
C GLY A 569 2.76 -77.17 37.63
N VAL A 570 4.07 -77.31 37.43
CA VAL A 570 5.13 -76.44 37.96
C VAL A 570 5.83 -75.73 36.80
N MET A 571 5.79 -74.39 36.81
CA MET A 571 6.40 -73.59 35.74
C MET A 571 7.92 -73.77 35.72
N ASN A 572 8.53 -73.75 34.54
CA ASN A 572 9.95 -74.01 34.29
C ASN A 572 10.90 -73.31 35.28
N HIS A 573 10.67 -72.04 35.61
CA HIS A 573 11.53 -71.29 36.53
C HIS A 573 11.56 -71.82 37.99
N LEU A 574 10.57 -72.63 38.37
CA LEU A 574 10.44 -73.29 39.67
C LEU A 574 10.61 -74.81 39.57
N ASP A 575 10.67 -75.34 38.36
CA ASP A 575 10.74 -76.76 38.09
C ASP A 575 12.19 -77.25 38.08
N THR A 576 12.50 -78.14 39.03
CA THR A 576 13.81 -78.78 39.15
C THR A 576 13.87 -80.09 38.36
N CYS A 577 12.72 -80.61 37.92
CA CYS A 577 12.53 -81.89 37.28
C CYS A 577 11.81 -81.74 35.90
N PRO A 578 12.47 -81.12 34.89
CA PRO A 578 11.86 -80.60 33.65
C PRO A 578 11.33 -81.64 32.64
N ASN A 579 11.14 -82.89 33.04
CA ASN A 579 10.60 -83.96 32.20
C ASN A 579 9.73 -84.93 33.03
N THR A 580 9.01 -84.42 34.02
CA THR A 580 8.03 -85.20 34.75
C THR A 580 6.86 -85.57 33.85
N GLU A 581 6.40 -86.82 33.96
CA GLU A 581 5.29 -87.29 33.12
C GLU A 581 4.00 -86.53 33.49
N SER A 582 3.40 -85.84 32.51
CA SER A 582 2.17 -85.07 32.72
C SER A 582 1.06 -85.89 33.38
N GLY A 583 0.45 -85.31 34.42
CA GLY A 583 -0.63 -85.92 35.19
C GLY A 583 -0.19 -86.79 36.37
N VAL A 584 1.12 -86.91 36.62
CA VAL A 584 1.66 -87.49 37.86
C VAL A 584 1.61 -86.44 38.98
N GLU A 585 1.37 -86.87 40.22
CA GLU A 585 1.39 -85.98 41.38
C GLU A 585 2.85 -85.59 41.71
N VAL A 586 3.15 -84.29 41.63
CA VAL A 586 4.49 -83.72 41.85
C VAL A 586 4.57 -82.88 43.12
N ASN A 587 5.79 -82.69 43.63
CA ASN A 587 6.05 -81.78 44.73
C ASN A 587 6.11 -80.31 44.27
N GLN A 588 6.40 -79.37 45.17
CA GLN A 588 6.47 -77.93 44.86
C GLN A 588 7.58 -77.54 43.88
N THR A 589 8.50 -78.46 43.54
CA THR A 589 9.62 -78.23 42.61
C THR A 589 9.52 -79.10 41.36
N GLY A 590 8.31 -79.60 41.03
CA GLY A 590 8.02 -80.37 39.81
C GLY A 590 8.49 -81.83 39.85
N CYS A 591 8.94 -82.35 41.00
CA CYS A 591 9.47 -83.71 41.05
C CYS A 591 8.40 -84.71 41.53
N SER A 592 8.16 -85.76 40.74
CA SER A 592 7.37 -86.92 41.17
C SER A 592 8.14 -87.78 42.18
N LEU A 593 7.43 -88.62 42.94
CA LEU A 593 8.06 -89.57 43.87
C LEU A 593 9.07 -90.52 43.19
N SER A 594 8.93 -90.78 41.88
CA SER A 594 9.89 -91.59 41.11
C SER A 594 11.14 -90.83 40.65
N GLN A 595 11.16 -89.50 40.76
CA GLN A 595 12.32 -88.67 40.38
C GLN A 595 13.07 -88.12 41.60
N ILE A 596 12.47 -88.18 42.79
CA ILE A 596 13.13 -87.76 44.03
C ILE A 596 14.07 -88.88 44.48
N ASP A 597 15.34 -88.52 44.63
CA ASP A 597 16.41 -89.33 45.21
C ASP A 597 17.10 -88.46 46.27
N SER A 598 16.72 -88.66 47.53
CA SER A 598 17.08 -87.76 48.63
C SER A 598 18.54 -87.89 49.07
N ASP A 599 19.16 -89.06 48.89
CA ASP A 599 20.57 -89.30 49.22
C ASP A 599 21.50 -89.37 47.99
N ASN A 600 20.93 -89.26 46.79
CA ASN A 600 21.59 -89.25 45.49
C ASN A 600 22.40 -90.52 45.22
N ASP A 601 21.94 -91.67 45.69
CA ASP A 601 22.60 -92.96 45.45
C ASP A 601 22.26 -93.59 44.08
N GLY A 602 21.32 -92.98 43.34
CA GLY A 602 20.83 -93.43 42.04
C GLY A 602 19.54 -94.24 42.09
N VAL A 603 18.93 -94.42 43.26
CA VAL A 603 17.66 -95.11 43.48
C VAL A 603 16.65 -94.12 44.07
N SER A 604 15.51 -93.93 43.39
CA SER A 604 14.48 -92.99 43.88
C SER A 604 13.93 -93.41 45.24
N ASP A 605 13.59 -92.44 46.08
CA ASP A 605 12.99 -92.61 47.41
C ASP A 605 11.79 -93.57 47.43
N LEU A 606 11.03 -93.64 46.33
CA LEU A 606 9.87 -94.53 46.21
C LEU A 606 10.21 -96.02 46.36
N ILE A 607 11.41 -96.42 45.93
CA ILE A 607 11.85 -97.83 45.91
C ILE A 607 13.11 -98.06 46.76
N ASP A 608 13.68 -97.00 47.35
CA ASP A 608 14.83 -97.08 48.23
C ASP A 608 14.44 -97.54 49.65
N GLN A 609 15.11 -98.61 50.11
CA GLN A 609 14.97 -99.19 51.44
C GLN A 609 16.08 -98.74 52.41
N CYS A 610 17.07 -98.01 51.90
CA CYS A 610 18.26 -97.55 52.59
C CYS A 610 18.50 -96.04 52.37
N PRO A 611 17.62 -95.15 52.90
CA PRO A 611 17.49 -93.73 52.55
C PRO A 611 18.60 -92.79 53.03
N ASN A 612 19.78 -93.31 53.36
CA ASN A 612 20.96 -92.52 53.72
C ASN A 612 22.26 -93.19 53.24
N THR A 613 22.20 -93.90 52.12
CA THR A 613 23.37 -94.47 51.51
C THR A 613 24.26 -93.32 51.00
N PRO A 614 25.56 -93.26 51.39
CA PRO A 614 26.41 -92.17 50.95
C PRO A 614 26.53 -92.14 49.43
N ILE A 615 26.42 -90.94 48.85
CA ILE A 615 26.63 -90.68 47.42
C ILE A 615 27.88 -91.40 46.88
N GLU A 616 27.76 -91.99 45.69
CA GLU A 616 28.76 -92.85 45.02
C GLU A 616 28.99 -94.26 45.62
N THR A 617 28.25 -94.65 46.67
CA THR A 617 28.27 -96.05 47.11
C THR A 617 27.59 -96.92 46.06
N THR A 618 28.16 -98.09 45.75
CA THR A 618 27.51 -99.03 44.82
C THR A 618 26.35 -99.72 45.51
N VAL A 619 25.13 -99.43 45.08
CA VAL A 619 23.90 -99.95 45.70
C VAL A 619 23.24 -101.05 44.88
N ASP A 620 22.42 -101.86 45.54
CA ASP A 620 21.53 -102.81 44.86
C ASP A 620 20.27 -102.13 44.31
N GLY A 621 19.34 -102.91 43.74
CA GLY A 621 18.11 -102.38 43.14
C GLY A 621 17.11 -101.77 44.12
N VAL A 622 17.43 -101.68 45.42
CA VAL A 622 16.62 -101.04 46.46
C VAL A 622 17.44 -100.05 47.31
N GLY A 623 18.54 -99.52 46.77
CA GLY A 623 19.32 -98.43 47.38
C GLY A 623 20.23 -98.87 48.54
N CYS A 624 20.40 -100.16 48.79
CA CYS A 624 21.23 -100.65 49.89
C CYS A 624 22.67 -100.94 49.46
N ALA A 625 23.64 -100.49 50.26
CA ALA A 625 25.06 -100.72 50.01
C ALA A 625 25.43 -102.21 49.89
N LEU A 626 26.05 -102.56 48.76
CA LEU A 626 26.63 -103.88 48.54
C LEU A 626 27.93 -103.98 49.37
N SER A 627 27.90 -104.75 50.46
CA SER A 627 29.03 -104.93 51.39
C SER A 627 30.32 -105.39 50.72
#